data_AF-A0A3B9ABV0-F1
#
_entry.id   AF-A0A3B9ABV0-F1
#
_cell.length_a   1.000
_cell.length_b   1.000
_cell.length_c   1.000
_cell.angle_alpha   90.00
_cell.angle_beta   90.00
_cell.angle_gamma   90.00
#
_symmetry.space_group_name_H-M   'P 1'
#
loop_
_entity.id
_entity.type
_entity.pdbx_description
1 polymer ?
#
loop_
_entity_poly.entity_id
_entity_poly.type
_entity_poly.pdbx_seq_one_letter_code
_entity_poly.pdbx_strand_id
1 'polypeptide(L)' 'VVEALSDQRRGASEATLLYTETADSIEQRERLSAQRKAGRAGLQPSDHKPNKKERRQIQQFRDQDLG' A
#
# COMPACT_ATOMS: atom_id res chain seq x y z
N VAL A 1 9.31 -2.77 19.46
CA VAL A 1 9.66 -2.95 20.89
C VAL A 1 9.13 -1.76 21.65
N VAL A 2 8.49 -1.98 22.80
CA VAL A 2 7.96 -0.90 23.66
C VAL A 2 9.10 -0.40 24.55
N GLU A 3 9.36 0.91 24.53
CA GLU A 3 10.41 1.53 25.34
C GLU A 3 9.84 2.23 26.58
N ALA A 4 8.65 2.81 26.46
CA ALA A 4 7.96 3.47 27.55
C ALA A 4 6.44 3.43 27.38
N LEU A 5 5.72 3.63 28.48
CA LEU A 5 4.27 3.78 28.49
C LEU A 5 3.91 5.23 28.84
N SER A 6 2.88 5.75 28.17
CA SER A 6 2.32 7.07 28.43
C SER A 6 0.80 6.97 28.35
N ASP A 7 0.11 7.47 29.37
CA ASP A 7 -1.36 7.52 29.41
C ASP A 7 -1.91 8.75 28.67
N GLN A 8 -1.03 9.59 28.13
CA GLN A 8 -1.38 10.81 27.41
C GLN A 8 -0.94 10.72 25.95
N ARG A 9 -1.86 11.03 25.03
CA ARG A 9 -1.55 11.19 23.60
C ARG A 9 -0.83 12.52 23.39
N ARG A 10 0.37 12.46 22.81
CA ARG A 10 1.24 13.63 22.58
C ARG A 10 1.55 13.84 21.09
N GLY A 11 2.31 14.89 20.80
CA GLY A 11 2.76 15.23 19.45
C GLY A 11 3.62 14.14 18.82
N ALA A 12 3.79 14.19 17.49
CA ALA A 12 4.47 13.14 16.73
C ALA A 12 5.90 12.86 17.20
N SER A 13 6.67 13.92 17.48
CA SER A 13 8.06 13.80 17.98
C SER A 13 8.12 13.06 19.31
N GLU A 14 7.25 13.40 20.26
CA GLU A 14 7.23 12.79 21.59
C GLU A 14 6.69 11.34 21.55
N ALA A 15 5.66 11.08 20.74
CA ALA A 15 5.09 9.74 20.61
C ALA A 15 6.06 8.73 19.98
N THR A 16 6.95 9.20 19.09
CA THR A 16 7.94 8.33 18.43
C THR A 16 8.93 7.74 19.43
N LEU A 17 9.23 8.45 20.53
CA LEU A 17 10.16 7.98 21.56
C LEU A 17 9.60 6.84 22.44
N LEU A 18 8.32 6.50 22.31
CA LEU A 18 7.69 5.46 23.14
C LEU A 18 7.95 4.04 22.61
N TYR A 19 8.43 3.91 21.37
CA TYR A 19 8.67 2.62 20.74
C TYR A 19 9.80 2.69 19.72
N THR A 20 10.46 1.55 19.54
CA THR A 20 11.41 1.35 18.46
C THR A 20 10.92 0.23 17.54
N GLU A 21 10.91 0.50 16.23
CA GLU A 21 10.59 -0.51 15.21
C GLU A 21 11.66 -1.62 15.23
N THR A 22 11.26 -2.89 15.10
CA THR A 22 12.24 -4.00 15.03
C THR A 22 12.93 -4.03 13.68
N ALA A 23 14.16 -4.54 13.63
CA ALA A 23 14.91 -4.70 12.38
C ALA A 23 14.11 -5.52 11.34
N ASP A 24 13.49 -6.63 11.76
CA ASP A 24 12.65 -7.46 10.91
C ASP A 24 11.45 -6.70 10.33
N SER A 25 10.80 -5.84 11.13
CA SER A 25 9.68 -5.01 10.68
C SER A 25 10.13 -3.98 9.64
N ILE A 26 11.29 -3.35 9.86
CA ILE A 26 11.89 -2.41 8.91
C ILE A 26 12.17 -3.10 7.58
N GLU A 27 12.86 -4.26 7.62
CA GLU A 27 13.19 -5.03 6.42
C GLU A 27 11.92 -5.46 5.67
N GLN A 28 10.91 -5.94 6.38
CA GLN A 28 9.64 -6.34 5.78
C GLN A 28 8.93 -5.15 5.12
N ARG A 29 8.92 -3.98 5.78
CA ARG A 29 8.34 -2.75 5.22
C ARG A 29 9.05 -2.32 3.94
N GLU A 30 10.38 -2.35 3.94
CA GLU A 30 11.20 -2.02 2.78
C GLU A 30 10.99 -3.01 1.64
N ARG A 31 11.02 -4.31 1.92
CA ARG A 31 10.77 -5.38 0.95
C ARG A 31 9.39 -5.23 0.30
N LEU A 32 8.34 -5.02 1.09
CA LEU A 32 6.99 -4.81 0.55
C LEU A 32 6.90 -3.52 -0.29
N SER A 33 7.61 -2.46 0.11
CA SER A 33 7.69 -1.22 -0.67
C SER A 33 8.36 -1.46 -2.02
N ALA A 34 9.48 -2.18 -2.02
CA ALA A 34 10.20 -2.56 -3.24
C ALA A 34 9.32 -3.43 -4.16
N GLN A 35 8.61 -4.42 -3.61
CA GLN A 35 7.67 -5.25 -4.38
C GLN A 35 6.55 -4.43 -4.99
N ARG A 36 5.93 -3.51 -4.24
CA ARG A 36 4.90 -2.60 -4.79
C ARG A 36 5.45 -1.72 -5.90
N LYS A 37 6.66 -1.19 -5.74
CA LYS A 37 7.33 -0.38 -6.75
C LYS A 37 7.63 -1.20 -8.01
N ALA A 38 8.18 -2.41 -7.85
CA ALA A 38 8.48 -3.32 -8.95
C ALA A 38 7.21 -3.77 -9.69
N GLY A 39 6.15 -4.14 -8.97
CA GLY A 39 4.85 -4.51 -9.57
C GLY A 39 4.18 -3.37 -10.33
N ARG A 40 4.46 -2.11 -9.96
CA ARG A 40 4.00 -0.92 -10.69
C ARG A 40 4.94 -0.48 -11.82
N ALA A 41 6.17 -0.97 -11.87
CA ALA A 41 7.19 -0.49 -12.80
C ALA A 41 6.85 -0.75 -14.28
N GLY A 42 5.91 -1.65 -14.58
CA GLY A 42 5.36 -1.88 -15.93
C GLY A 42 3.90 -1.46 -16.11
N LEU A 43 3.26 -0.93 -15.07
CA LEU A 43 1.85 -0.56 -15.12
C LEU A 43 1.74 0.93 -15.47
N GLN A 44 1.32 1.24 -16.69
CA GLN A 44 0.93 2.60 -17.05
C GLN A 44 -0.50 2.84 -16.55
N PRO A 45 -0.71 3.73 -15.56
CA PRO A 45 -2.07 4.10 -15.17
C PRO A 45 -2.78 4.73 -16.39
N SER A 46 -4.05 4.41 -16.61
CA SER A 46 -4.82 5.07 -17.65
C SER A 46 -4.94 6.56 -17.33
N ASP A 47 -4.72 7.41 -18.33
CA ASP A 47 -4.76 8.88 -18.16
C ASP A 47 -6.19 9.39 -17.87
N HIS A 48 -7.20 8.58 -18.21
CA HIS A 48 -8.62 8.87 -17.97
C HIS A 48 -9.33 7.73 -17.26
N LYS A 49 -10.49 8.06 -16.67
CA LYS A 49 -11.43 7.08 -16.13
C LYS A 49 -12.16 6.38 -17.29
N PRO A 50 -12.36 5.05 -17.26
CA PRO A 50 -12.90 4.31 -18.40
C PRO A 50 -14.24 4.88 -18.89
N ASN A 51 -14.31 5.17 -20.19
CA ASN A 51 -15.52 5.63 -20.84
C ASN A 51 -16.57 4.51 -20.96
N LYS A 52 -17.78 4.83 -21.43
CA LYS A 52 -18.89 3.86 -21.48
C LYS A 52 -18.57 2.62 -22.32
N LYS A 53 -17.80 2.76 -23.41
CA LYS A 53 -17.41 1.64 -24.29
C LYS A 53 -16.36 0.76 -23.62
N GLU A 54 -15.31 1.38 -23.06
CA GLU A 54 -14.24 0.69 -22.34
C GLU A 54 -14.80 -0.08 -21.13
N ARG A 55 -15.73 0.52 -20.37
CA ARG A 55 -16.39 -0.20 -19.25
C ARG A 55 -17.15 -1.44 -19.70
N ARG A 56 -17.85 -1.37 -20.83
CA ARG A 56 -18.57 -2.54 -21.38
C ARG A 56 -17.60 -3.64 -21.82
N GLN A 57 -16.48 -3.28 -22.43
CA GLN A 57 -15.43 -4.23 -22.82
C GLN A 57 -14.78 -4.89 -21.60
N ILE A 58 -14.49 -4.12 -20.55
CA ILE A 58 -13.96 -4.66 -19.28
C ILE A 58 -14.96 -5.64 -18.63
N GLN A 59 -16.25 -5.33 -18.65
CA GLN A 59 -17.29 -6.24 -18.14
C GLN A 59 -17.34 -7.53 -18.95
N GLN A 60 -17.42 -7.41 -20.28
CA GLN A 60 -17.46 -8.56 -21.18
C GLN A 60 -16.23 -9.46 -21.02
N PHE A 61 -15.04 -8.88 -20.87
CA PHE A 61 -13.81 -9.62 -20.64
C PHE A 61 -13.83 -10.37 -19.29
N ARG A 62 -14.28 -9.72 -18.21
CA ARG A 62 -14.44 -10.37 -16.90
C ARG A 62 -15.44 -11.51 -16.92
N ASP A 63 -16.52 -11.36 -17.68
CA ASP A 63 -17.57 -12.38 -17.80
C ASP A 63 -17.08 -13.59 -18.64
N GLN A 64 -16.14 -13.38 -19.57
CA GLN A 64 -15.49 -14.44 -20.35
C GLN A 64 -14.43 -15.20 -19.55
N ASP A 65 -13.66 -14.53 -18.68
CA ASP A 65 -12.64 -15.15 -17.82
C ASP A 65 -13.24 -15.99 -16.67
N LEU A 66 -14.53 -15.83 -16.38
CA LEU A 66 -15.25 -16.52 -15.29
C LEU A 66 -16.07 -17.73 -15.78
N GLY A 67 -15.95 -18.13 -17.05
CA GLY A 67 -16.58 -19.32 -17.65
C GLY A 67 -15.57 -20.39 -18.04
#